data_AF-A0A835XLW2-F1
#
_entry.id   AF-A0A835XLW2-F1
#
_cell.length_a   1.000
_cell.length_b   1.000
_cell.length_c   1.000
_cell.angle_alpha   90.00
_cell.angle_beta   90.00
_cell.angle_gamma   90.00
#
_symmetry.space_group_name_H-M   'P 1'
#
loop_
_entity.id
_entity.type
_entity.pdbx_description
1 polymer ?
#
loop_
_entity_poly.entity_id
_entity_poly.type
_entity_poly.pdbx_seq_one_letter_code
_entity_poly.pdbx_strand_id
1 'polypeptide(L)'
;MAACAAAPYGHARTLFSVASTGGKREVCTNSCSKASNGICEDGRPTKGKYNSTITFYMTYCDLGEDTTVLGPIHFLRGKDVQVRVKAPIVPTFMNFSFAYTDPKADYDVSGSMEHGGVVERGISGIMYTLMKDRCIKKDGSRALFVDVGANFGWYSMIAARLGCRVIGYEPVPLFRSFFTFSTHINDLSGLIEIRPKVVSHERGKTMKMVVPSKGIWGTAGIDGLNIDRAIEASMEEINVPSVRLEDEIKEDVLLMKVDVEGWEWSVIQGAEGLLKNHVVENIIMEYSPGVPERHFRWDEMAATPQMLVNFITKYGYRYG
;
A
#
# COMPACT_ATOMS: atom_id res chain seq x y z
N MET A 1 5.83 9.01 -39.16
CA MET A 1 7.05 8.31 -39.60
C MET A 1 8.25 9.09 -39.10
N ALA A 2 8.95 8.58 -38.09
CA ALA A 2 10.31 8.98 -37.74
C ALA A 2 10.94 7.79 -36.99
N ALA A 3 12.09 7.34 -37.46
CA ALA A 3 12.78 6.11 -37.08
C ALA A 3 13.70 6.33 -35.86
N CYS A 4 13.78 5.34 -34.96
CA CYS A 4 14.80 5.29 -33.92
C CYS A 4 16.11 4.71 -34.48
N ALA A 5 17.21 5.43 -34.26
CA ALA A 5 18.56 4.90 -34.36
C ALA A 5 18.93 4.23 -33.03
N ALA A 6 19.42 2.98 -33.10
CA ALA A 6 19.97 2.26 -31.97
C ALA A 6 21.45 2.63 -31.77
N ALA A 7 21.86 2.85 -30.51
CA ALA A 7 23.27 2.88 -30.12
C ALA A 7 23.59 1.59 -29.34
N PRO A 8 24.76 0.95 -29.59
CA PRO A 8 25.08 -0.36 -29.00
C PRO A 8 25.74 -0.17 -27.63
N TYR A 9 25.18 -0.77 -26.59
CA TYR A 9 25.90 -0.96 -25.32
C TYR A 9 26.62 -2.31 -25.33
N GLY A 10 27.94 -2.20 -25.14
CA GLY A 10 28.90 -3.30 -25.14
C GLY A 10 28.82 -4.21 -23.92
N HIS A 11 29.39 -5.40 -24.13
CA HIS A 11 29.44 -6.55 -23.24
C HIS A 11 29.87 -6.29 -21.80
N ALA A 12 29.12 -6.87 -20.85
CA ALA A 12 29.66 -7.42 -19.61
C ALA A 12 29.09 -8.83 -19.40
N ARG A 13 30.01 -9.76 -19.09
CA ARG A 13 29.81 -11.21 -19.11
C ARG A 13 28.99 -11.73 -17.93
N THR A 14 28.25 -12.78 -18.25
CA THR A 14 27.43 -13.72 -17.46
C THR A 14 28.06 -14.19 -16.15
N LEU A 15 27.25 -14.37 -15.09
CA LEU A 15 27.31 -15.48 -14.13
C LEU A 15 25.94 -15.63 -13.45
N PHE A 16 25.51 -16.89 -13.27
CA PHE A 16 24.21 -17.41 -12.77
C PHE A 16 23.09 -17.61 -13.82
N SER A 17 23.03 -18.85 -14.33
CA SER A 17 21.87 -19.39 -15.04
C SER A 17 20.85 -19.95 -14.05
N VAL A 18 19.68 -19.35 -13.98
CA VAL A 18 18.45 -20.07 -13.60
C VAL A 18 17.74 -20.38 -14.91
N ALA A 19 17.52 -21.66 -15.18
CA ALA A 19 16.86 -22.13 -16.39
C ALA A 19 15.38 -21.68 -16.38
N SER A 20 15.13 -20.47 -16.89
CA SER A 20 13.80 -20.02 -17.30
C SER A 20 13.53 -20.57 -18.69
N THR A 21 12.62 -21.53 -18.81
CA THR A 21 12.12 -22.00 -20.11
C THR A 21 11.18 -20.98 -20.79
N GLY A 22 10.97 -19.79 -20.20
CA GLY A 22 10.37 -18.64 -20.86
C GLY A 22 11.44 -17.62 -21.25
N GLY A 23 11.51 -17.26 -22.53
CA GLY A 23 12.43 -16.23 -23.02
C GLY A 23 12.29 -14.91 -22.24
N LYS A 24 13.43 -14.31 -21.91
CA LYS A 24 13.56 -13.03 -21.21
C LYS A 24 12.79 -11.94 -21.99
N ARG A 25 11.65 -11.46 -21.46
CA ARG A 25 10.91 -10.34 -22.05
C ARG A 25 11.40 -9.05 -21.41
N GLU A 26 12.20 -8.29 -22.14
CA GLU A 26 12.76 -7.00 -21.70
C GLU A 26 11.83 -5.82 -22.00
N VAL A 27 10.78 -6.05 -22.81
CA VAL A 27 9.79 -5.06 -23.21
C VAL A 27 8.41 -5.70 -23.13
N CYS A 28 7.46 -5.04 -22.46
CA CYS A 28 6.06 -5.41 -22.56
C CYS A 28 5.55 -4.82 -23.87
N THR A 29 5.34 -5.71 -24.85
CA THR A 29 4.76 -5.32 -26.12
C THR A 29 3.31 -4.98 -25.85
N ASN A 30 2.97 -3.70 -26.01
CA ASN A 30 1.59 -3.27 -26.04
C ASN A 30 0.97 -3.78 -27.36
N SER A 31 0.43 -5.00 -27.35
CA SER A 31 -0.16 -5.65 -28.52
C SER A 31 -1.65 -5.31 -28.72
N CYS A 32 -2.14 -4.13 -28.29
CA CYS A 32 -3.53 -3.68 -28.49
C CYS A 32 -3.97 -3.50 -29.97
N SER A 33 -3.31 -4.14 -30.95
CA SER A 33 -3.69 -4.15 -32.36
C SER A 33 -5.11 -4.70 -32.65
N LYS A 34 -5.78 -5.33 -31.65
CA LYS A 34 -7.09 -5.96 -31.79
C LYS A 34 -8.20 -5.39 -30.89
N ALA A 35 -7.95 -4.31 -30.14
CA ALA A 35 -8.96 -3.73 -29.25
C ALA A 35 -10.00 -2.93 -30.06
N SER A 36 -11.18 -3.52 -30.30
CA SER A 36 -12.27 -2.89 -31.06
C SER A 36 -13.17 -1.95 -30.24
N ASN A 37 -12.97 -1.87 -28.92
CA ASN A 37 -13.80 -1.12 -27.98
C ASN A 37 -13.00 -0.11 -27.12
N GLY A 38 -11.72 0.14 -27.45
CA GLY A 38 -10.86 1.04 -26.68
C GLY A 38 -10.39 0.49 -25.33
N ILE A 39 -10.68 -0.77 -24.99
CA ILE A 39 -10.19 -1.45 -23.78
C ILE A 39 -9.19 -2.54 -24.21
N CYS A 40 -8.00 -2.52 -23.62
CA CYS A 40 -6.96 -3.48 -23.96
C CYS A 40 -7.05 -4.73 -23.09
N GLU A 41 -7.34 -5.86 -23.74
CA GLU A 41 -7.64 -7.13 -23.06
C GLU A 41 -6.48 -8.15 -23.08
N ASP A 42 -5.31 -7.75 -23.58
CA ASP A 42 -4.13 -8.59 -23.70
C ASP A 42 -3.33 -8.63 -22.39
N GLY A 43 -3.15 -9.83 -21.84
CA GLY A 43 -2.58 -10.07 -20.51
C GLY A 43 -3.52 -10.83 -19.57
N ARG A 44 -4.80 -10.97 -19.95
CA ARG A 44 -5.75 -11.84 -19.25
C ARG A 44 -5.34 -13.31 -19.40
N PRO A 45 -5.31 -14.10 -18.32
CA PRO A 45 -5.30 -15.55 -18.46
C PRO A 45 -6.57 -15.96 -19.21
N THR A 46 -6.43 -16.73 -20.29
CA THR A 46 -7.57 -17.40 -20.92
C THR A 46 -8.31 -18.19 -19.85
N LYS A 47 -9.64 -18.06 -19.77
CA LYS A 47 -10.49 -18.83 -18.84
C LYS A 47 -10.13 -20.32 -18.91
N GLY A 48 -9.39 -20.83 -17.92
CA GLY A 48 -9.03 -22.25 -17.86
C GLY A 48 -7.89 -22.57 -16.89
N LYS A 49 -8.26 -23.27 -15.80
CA LYS A 49 -7.43 -24.11 -14.91
C LYS A 49 -6.16 -23.49 -14.30
N TYR A 50 -6.31 -23.00 -13.07
CA TYR A 50 -5.19 -22.77 -12.15
C TYR A 50 -4.60 -24.11 -11.70
N ASN A 51 -3.37 -24.42 -12.13
CA ASN A 51 -2.51 -25.37 -11.43
C ASN A 51 -1.60 -24.58 -10.49
N SER A 52 -1.81 -24.77 -9.18
CA SER A 52 -1.06 -24.11 -8.12
C SER A 52 0.35 -24.69 -8.02
N THR A 53 1.29 -24.09 -8.73
CA THR A 53 2.72 -24.16 -8.42
C THR A 53 3.18 -22.73 -8.19
N ILE A 54 3.59 -22.41 -6.95
CA ILE A 54 4.06 -21.08 -6.57
C ILE A 54 5.27 -20.76 -7.46
N THR A 55 5.05 -19.90 -8.44
CA THR A 55 6.06 -19.47 -9.40
C THR A 55 6.43 -18.04 -9.07
N PHE A 56 7.69 -17.82 -8.72
CA PHE A 56 8.25 -16.48 -8.56
C PHE A 56 8.56 -15.92 -9.95
N TYR A 57 8.06 -14.74 -10.27
CA TYR A 57 8.37 -14.04 -11.51
C TYR A 57 9.21 -12.80 -11.21
N MET A 58 10.42 -12.74 -11.77
CA MET A 58 11.14 -11.47 -11.88
C MET A 58 10.42 -10.61 -12.90
N THR A 59 9.84 -9.49 -12.46
CA THR A 59 9.10 -8.59 -13.35
C THR A 59 10.04 -7.51 -13.90
N TYR A 60 10.18 -7.44 -15.22
CA TYR A 60 11.08 -6.52 -15.90
C TYR A 60 10.38 -5.34 -16.61
N CYS A 61 9.06 -5.39 -16.73
CA CYS A 61 8.28 -4.35 -17.42
C CYS A 61 7.58 -3.41 -16.44
N ASP A 62 7.42 -2.17 -16.88
CA ASP A 62 6.55 -1.19 -16.23
C ASP A 62 5.16 -1.20 -16.88
N LEU A 63 4.10 -1.30 -16.07
CA LEU A 63 2.71 -1.24 -16.53
C LEU A 63 2.17 0.20 -16.47
N GLY A 64 2.94 1.16 -16.99
CA GLY A 64 2.62 2.59 -16.92
C GLY A 64 1.95 3.13 -18.19
N GLU A 65 0.88 3.90 -18.00
CA GLU A 65 0.37 4.86 -18.97
C GLU A 65 1.30 6.09 -19.02
N ASP A 66 1.52 6.59 -20.24
CA ASP A 66 2.32 7.78 -20.60
C ASP A 66 3.85 7.67 -20.45
N THR A 67 4.57 7.97 -21.54
CA THR A 67 6.05 7.81 -21.64
C THR A 67 6.84 8.85 -20.85
N THR A 68 6.16 9.79 -20.20
CA THR A 68 6.75 10.83 -19.36
C THR A 68 6.74 10.51 -17.86
N VAL A 69 5.99 9.48 -17.43
CA VAL A 69 5.94 9.05 -16.03
C VAL A 69 6.68 7.72 -15.91
N LEU A 70 7.79 7.72 -15.16
CA LEU A 70 8.45 6.48 -14.77
C LEU A 70 7.47 5.69 -13.90
N GLY A 71 7.06 4.51 -14.34
CA GLY A 71 6.14 3.68 -13.57
C GLY A 71 6.81 3.01 -12.37
N PRO A 72 6.03 2.28 -11.56
CA PRO A 72 6.46 1.80 -10.25
C PRO A 72 7.68 0.86 -10.33
N ILE A 73 7.77 0.02 -11.35
CA ILE A 73 8.89 -0.94 -11.46
C ILE A 73 10.17 -0.22 -11.87
N HIS A 74 10.10 0.73 -12.80
CA HIS A 74 11.27 1.50 -13.17
C HIS A 74 11.77 2.33 -11.98
N PHE A 75 10.87 2.95 -11.22
CA PHE A 75 11.22 3.71 -10.02
C PHE A 75 11.96 2.83 -8.98
N LEU A 76 11.41 1.65 -8.66
CA LEU A 76 12.01 0.72 -7.70
C LEU A 76 13.40 0.24 -8.15
N ARG A 77 13.54 -0.12 -9.44
CA ARG A 77 14.84 -0.53 -10.01
C ARG A 77 15.87 0.59 -10.01
N GLY A 78 15.45 1.83 -10.25
CA GLY A 78 16.31 3.01 -10.19
C GLY A 78 16.89 3.27 -8.79
N LYS A 79 16.23 2.75 -7.75
CA LYS A 79 16.70 2.78 -6.36
C LYS A 79 17.38 1.47 -5.91
N ASP A 80 17.74 0.59 -6.85
CA ASP A 80 18.34 -0.73 -6.57
C ASP A 80 17.48 -1.61 -5.65
N VAL A 81 16.16 -1.46 -5.73
CA VAL A 81 15.21 -2.25 -4.94
C VAL A 81 14.75 -3.47 -5.74
N GLN A 82 14.96 -4.66 -5.17
CA GLN A 82 14.44 -5.89 -5.73
C GLN A 82 12.92 -5.94 -5.58
N VAL A 83 12.22 -6.31 -6.66
CA VAL A 83 10.77 -6.57 -6.64
C VAL A 83 10.53 -8.08 -6.75
N ARG A 84 9.81 -8.61 -5.77
CA ARG A 84 9.33 -10.00 -5.71
C ARG A 84 7.81 -10.00 -5.75
N VAL A 85 7.23 -11.09 -6.25
CA VAL A 85 5.78 -11.26 -6.31
C VAL A 85 5.43 -12.66 -5.83
N LYS A 86 4.43 -12.77 -4.95
CA LYS A 86 3.94 -14.04 -4.43
C LYS A 86 2.42 -14.00 -4.28
N ALA A 87 1.77 -15.14 -4.56
CA ALA A 87 0.35 -15.32 -4.26
C ALA A 87 0.17 -15.55 -2.75
N PRO A 88 -0.66 -14.76 -2.05
CA PRO A 88 -0.84 -14.92 -0.62
C PRO A 88 -1.68 -16.13 -0.22
N ILE A 89 -1.50 -16.57 1.03
CA ILE A 89 -2.29 -17.63 1.66
C ILE A 89 -3.58 -16.99 2.19
N VAL A 90 -4.51 -16.76 1.26
CA VAL A 90 -5.86 -16.25 1.52
C VAL A 90 -6.90 -17.21 0.91
N PRO A 91 -8.18 -17.15 1.33
CA PRO A 91 -9.25 -17.87 0.65
C PRO A 91 -9.21 -17.70 -0.87
N THR A 92 -9.40 -18.79 -1.61
CA THR A 92 -9.19 -18.86 -3.07
C THR A 92 -9.97 -17.81 -3.87
N PHE A 93 -11.16 -17.42 -3.40
CA PHE A 93 -11.97 -16.41 -4.08
C PHE A 93 -11.37 -14.99 -4.01
N MET A 94 -10.45 -14.73 -3.08
CA MET A 94 -9.72 -13.47 -2.99
C MET A 94 -8.36 -13.50 -3.70
N ASN A 95 -7.93 -14.64 -4.26
CA ASN A 95 -6.55 -14.87 -4.73
C ASN A 95 -5.98 -13.72 -5.57
N PHE A 96 -4.85 -13.15 -5.14
CA PHE A 96 -4.17 -12.02 -5.79
C PHE A 96 -2.66 -12.23 -5.82
N SER A 97 -1.94 -11.40 -6.58
CA SER A 97 -0.47 -11.35 -6.57
C SER A 97 -0.02 -10.16 -5.74
N PHE A 98 0.80 -10.38 -4.71
CA PHE A 98 1.29 -9.31 -3.85
C PHE A 98 2.76 -9.04 -4.13
N ALA A 99 3.11 -7.77 -4.39
CA ALA A 99 4.48 -7.36 -4.63
C ALA A 99 5.14 -6.89 -3.34
N TYR A 100 6.39 -7.31 -3.14
CA TYR A 100 7.19 -7.04 -1.94
C TYR A 100 8.68 -7.04 -2.29
N THR A 101 9.57 -6.79 -1.33
CA THR A 101 11.02 -6.71 -1.57
C THR A 101 11.80 -7.86 -0.92
N ASP A 102 13.13 -7.75 -0.86
CA ASP A 102 13.98 -8.72 -0.17
C ASP A 102 13.63 -8.74 1.34
N PRO A 103 13.23 -9.90 1.93
CA PRO A 103 12.94 -10.02 3.36
C PRO A 103 14.14 -9.72 4.27
N LYS A 104 15.36 -9.64 3.74
CA LYS A 104 16.53 -9.14 4.47
C LYS A 104 16.58 -7.62 4.54
N ALA A 105 16.01 -6.94 3.54
CA ALA A 105 15.92 -5.49 3.48
C ALA A 105 14.69 -4.97 4.23
N ASP A 106 13.60 -5.74 4.25
CA ASP A 106 12.37 -5.46 4.99
C ASP A 106 11.88 -6.74 5.70
N TYR A 107 12.16 -6.87 6.99
CA TYR A 107 11.81 -8.09 7.72
C TYR A 107 10.36 -8.15 8.20
N ASP A 108 9.61 -7.06 8.02
CA ASP A 108 8.23 -6.96 8.49
C ASP A 108 7.25 -7.44 7.40
N VAL A 109 6.84 -6.56 6.49
CA VAL A 109 5.89 -6.89 5.42
C VAL A 109 6.46 -7.97 4.49
N SER A 110 7.68 -7.75 3.98
CA SER A 110 8.35 -8.66 3.06
C SER A 110 8.78 -9.95 3.75
N GLY A 111 9.22 -9.87 5.01
CA GLY A 111 9.50 -11.05 5.85
C GLY A 111 8.27 -11.92 6.09
N SER A 112 7.14 -11.31 6.46
CA SER A 112 5.86 -11.98 6.64
C SER A 112 5.36 -12.63 5.34
N MET A 113 5.50 -11.93 4.22
CA MET A 113 5.09 -12.44 2.91
C MET A 113 5.96 -13.61 2.45
N GLU A 114 7.29 -13.51 2.58
CA GLU A 114 8.22 -14.56 2.13
C GLU A 114 8.00 -15.86 2.92
N HIS A 115 7.94 -15.79 4.26
CA HIS A 115 7.91 -16.98 5.11
C HIS A 115 6.49 -17.48 5.41
N GLY A 116 5.56 -16.57 5.70
CA GLY A 116 4.21 -16.89 6.14
C GLY A 116 3.16 -16.83 5.03
N GLY A 117 3.44 -16.09 3.95
CA GLY A 117 2.50 -15.87 2.85
C GLY A 117 1.28 -15.01 3.23
N VAL A 118 1.32 -14.34 4.37
CA VAL A 118 0.26 -13.48 4.90
C VAL A 118 0.91 -12.43 5.78
N VAL A 119 0.49 -11.18 5.65
CA VAL A 119 0.95 -10.08 6.51
C VAL A 119 -0.02 -9.98 7.70
N GLU A 120 0.52 -9.92 8.93
CA GLU A 120 -0.26 -9.76 10.17
C GLU A 120 -1.50 -10.65 10.27
N ARG A 121 -1.30 -11.98 10.31
CA ARG A 121 -2.38 -12.98 10.22
C ARG A 121 -3.59 -12.70 11.11
N GLY A 122 -3.37 -12.26 12.35
CA GLY A 122 -4.45 -11.95 13.31
C GLY A 122 -5.31 -10.77 12.86
N ILE A 123 -4.68 -9.64 12.55
CA ILE A 123 -5.35 -8.41 12.12
C ILE A 123 -6.04 -8.63 10.77
N SER A 124 -5.38 -9.30 9.83
CA SER A 124 -5.98 -9.73 8.56
C SER A 124 -7.27 -10.54 8.76
N GLY A 125 -7.31 -11.42 9.76
CA GLY A 125 -8.51 -12.21 10.10
C GLY A 125 -9.65 -11.35 10.65
N ILE A 126 -9.35 -10.35 11.47
CA ILE A 126 -10.35 -9.41 12.00
C ILE A 126 -10.92 -8.56 10.85
N MET A 127 -10.05 -7.98 10.03
CA MET A 127 -10.44 -7.17 8.87
C MET A 127 -11.31 -7.96 7.89
N TYR A 128 -10.91 -9.20 7.58
CA TYR A 128 -11.73 -10.11 6.78
C TYR A 128 -13.12 -10.31 7.40
N THR A 129 -13.20 -10.55 8.71
CA THR A 129 -14.47 -10.78 9.40
C THR A 129 -15.39 -9.55 9.36
N LEU A 130 -14.82 -8.35 9.48
CA LEU A 130 -15.59 -7.10 9.43
C LEU A 130 -16.10 -6.75 8.03
N MET A 131 -15.40 -7.18 6.97
CA MET A 131 -15.72 -6.79 5.58
C MET A 131 -16.41 -7.89 4.76
N LYS A 132 -16.21 -9.17 5.11
CA LYS A 132 -16.81 -10.29 4.36
C LYS A 132 -18.33 -10.12 4.27
N ASP A 133 -18.87 -10.28 3.07
CA ASP A 133 -20.30 -10.12 2.75
C ASP A 133 -20.87 -8.70 2.95
N ARG A 134 -20.03 -7.70 3.22
CA ARG A 134 -20.44 -6.30 3.48
C ARG A 134 -19.89 -5.30 2.47
N CYS A 135 -18.88 -5.70 1.70
CA CYS A 135 -18.29 -4.87 0.66
C CYS A 135 -19.24 -4.56 -0.51
N ILE A 136 -20.20 -5.44 -0.80
CA ILE A 136 -21.29 -5.19 -1.76
C ILE A 136 -22.57 -4.96 -0.98
N LYS A 137 -23.12 -3.74 -1.05
CA LYS A 137 -24.35 -3.35 -0.37
C LYS A 137 -25.57 -3.95 -1.08
N LYS A 138 -26.72 -3.93 -0.40
CA LYS A 138 -27.99 -4.50 -0.92
C LYS A 138 -28.46 -3.86 -2.23
N ASP A 139 -28.12 -2.60 -2.44
CA ASP A 139 -28.45 -1.84 -3.66
C ASP A 139 -27.44 -2.08 -4.80
N GLY A 140 -26.46 -2.97 -4.61
CA GLY A 140 -25.40 -3.27 -5.57
C GLY A 140 -24.24 -2.26 -5.55
N SER A 141 -24.33 -1.18 -4.77
CA SER A 141 -23.20 -0.26 -4.57
C SER A 141 -22.12 -0.90 -3.70
N ARG A 142 -20.90 -0.36 -3.78
CA ARG A 142 -19.75 -0.86 -3.02
C ARG A 142 -19.57 -0.06 -1.74
N ALA A 143 -19.26 -0.73 -0.64
CA ALA A 143 -18.84 -0.08 0.58
C ALA A 143 -17.42 0.48 0.44
N LEU A 144 -17.12 1.54 1.19
CA LEU A 144 -15.80 2.17 1.21
C LEU A 144 -14.96 1.64 2.36
N PHE A 145 -13.73 1.23 2.04
CA PHE A 145 -12.65 0.99 2.98
C PHE A 145 -11.62 2.14 2.85
N VAL A 146 -11.21 2.71 3.98
CA VAL A 146 -10.18 3.74 4.03
C VAL A 146 -8.93 3.17 4.70
N ASP A 147 -7.80 3.18 3.99
CA ASP A 147 -6.53 2.61 4.43
C ASP A 147 -5.51 3.73 4.66
N VAL A 148 -5.28 4.13 5.92
CA VAL A 148 -4.34 5.20 6.26
C VAL A 148 -3.02 4.59 6.71
N GLY A 149 -1.94 4.94 6.00
CA GLY A 149 -0.65 4.25 6.10
C GLY A 149 -0.71 2.89 5.41
N ALA A 150 -1.10 2.90 4.12
CA ALA A 150 -1.37 1.67 3.39
C ALA A 150 -0.10 0.83 3.12
N ASN A 151 1.09 1.42 3.23
CA ASN A 151 2.39 0.77 3.00
C ASN A 151 2.40 0.07 1.62
N PHE A 152 2.72 -1.23 1.55
CA PHE A 152 2.70 -1.99 0.29
C PHE A 152 1.26 -2.32 -0.21
N GLY A 153 0.23 -1.89 0.53
CA GLY A 153 -1.17 -2.01 0.14
C GLY A 153 -1.82 -3.35 0.48
N TRP A 154 -1.28 -4.10 1.45
CA TRP A 154 -1.79 -5.44 1.80
C TRP A 154 -3.29 -5.44 2.12
N TYR A 155 -3.72 -4.56 3.01
CA TYR A 155 -5.11 -4.46 3.44
C TYR A 155 -6.03 -3.90 2.35
N SER A 156 -5.54 -2.93 1.58
CA SER A 156 -6.18 -2.44 0.37
C SER A 156 -6.45 -3.54 -0.66
N MET A 157 -5.50 -4.45 -0.90
CA MET A 157 -5.71 -5.60 -1.80
C MET A 157 -6.81 -6.53 -1.27
N ILE A 158 -6.80 -6.86 0.04
CA ILE A 158 -7.83 -7.71 0.65
C ILE A 158 -9.21 -7.08 0.49
N ALA A 159 -9.37 -5.80 0.86
CA ALA A 159 -10.64 -5.10 0.77
C ALA A 159 -11.17 -5.04 -0.67
N ALA A 160 -10.32 -4.71 -1.64
CA ALA A 160 -10.71 -4.67 -3.05
C ALA A 160 -11.11 -6.06 -3.58
N ARG A 161 -10.42 -7.13 -3.14
CA ARG A 161 -10.77 -8.52 -3.51
C ARG A 161 -12.06 -9.02 -2.86
N LEU A 162 -12.45 -8.46 -1.72
CA LEU A 162 -13.79 -8.62 -1.15
C LEU A 162 -14.86 -7.78 -1.87
N GLY A 163 -14.44 -6.86 -2.73
CA GLY A 163 -15.30 -6.02 -3.56
C GLY A 163 -15.53 -4.62 -3.02
N CYS A 164 -14.83 -4.19 -1.97
CA CYS A 164 -14.92 -2.82 -1.47
C CYS A 164 -14.28 -1.84 -2.47
N ARG A 165 -14.77 -0.59 -2.47
CA ARG A 165 -13.97 0.55 -2.93
C ARG A 165 -12.91 0.85 -1.87
N VAL A 166 -11.74 1.29 -2.30
CA VAL A 166 -10.62 1.59 -1.40
C VAL A 166 -10.08 2.98 -1.70
N ILE A 167 -9.90 3.78 -0.65
CA ILE A 167 -9.06 4.96 -0.69
C ILE A 167 -7.87 4.69 0.23
N GLY A 168 -6.68 4.52 -0.35
CA GLY A 168 -5.45 4.26 0.38
C GLY A 168 -4.55 5.48 0.41
N TYR A 169 -4.09 5.88 1.60
CA TYR A 169 -3.13 6.96 1.80
C TYR A 169 -1.76 6.36 2.10
N GLU A 170 -0.81 6.57 1.19
CA GLU A 170 0.58 6.14 1.37
C GLU A 170 1.53 7.24 0.88
N PRO A 171 2.20 7.97 1.79
CA PRO A 171 3.02 9.12 1.42
C PRO A 171 4.44 8.76 0.94
N VAL A 172 4.94 7.55 1.19
CA VAL A 172 6.30 7.11 0.80
C VAL A 172 6.31 6.58 -0.64
N PRO A 173 7.03 7.22 -1.58
CA PRO A 173 7.07 6.79 -2.98
C PRO A 173 7.51 5.32 -3.18
N LEU A 174 8.42 4.84 -2.34
CA LEU A 174 8.92 3.46 -2.38
C LEU A 174 7.79 2.47 -2.11
N PHE A 175 7.03 2.68 -1.04
CA PHE A 175 5.95 1.78 -0.61
C PHE A 175 4.75 1.88 -1.55
N ARG A 176 4.41 3.12 -1.93
CA ARG A 176 3.43 3.38 -2.99
C ARG A 176 3.73 2.64 -4.27
N SER A 177 5.00 2.48 -4.64
CA SER A 177 5.35 1.79 -5.89
C SER A 177 4.99 0.31 -5.84
N PHE A 178 5.19 -0.36 -4.69
CA PHE A 178 4.70 -1.73 -4.47
C PHE A 178 3.18 -1.81 -4.46
N PHE A 179 2.51 -0.85 -3.81
CA PHE A 179 1.05 -0.78 -3.76
C PHE A 179 0.45 -0.54 -5.16
N THR A 180 1.00 0.40 -5.92
CA THR A 180 0.57 0.73 -7.29
C THR A 180 0.79 -0.47 -8.21
N PHE A 181 1.98 -1.08 -8.16
CA PHE A 181 2.27 -2.26 -8.96
C PHE A 181 1.35 -3.44 -8.61
N SER A 182 1.13 -3.72 -7.32
CA SER A 182 0.18 -4.73 -6.86
C SER A 182 -1.24 -4.44 -7.35
N THR A 183 -1.68 -3.17 -7.34
CA THR A 183 -2.99 -2.77 -7.87
C THR A 183 -3.12 -3.11 -9.35
N HIS A 184 -2.09 -2.79 -10.16
CA HIS A 184 -2.11 -3.00 -11.60
C HIS A 184 -2.05 -4.47 -12.01
N ILE A 185 -1.15 -5.26 -11.42
CA ILE A 185 -1.03 -6.69 -11.77
C ILE A 185 -2.27 -7.52 -11.40
N ASN A 186 -3.15 -6.96 -10.55
CA ASN A 186 -4.39 -7.59 -10.13
C ASN A 186 -5.64 -7.02 -10.80
N ASP A 187 -5.51 -6.05 -11.70
CA ASP A 187 -6.65 -5.36 -12.34
C ASP A 187 -7.61 -4.71 -11.32
N LEU A 188 -7.04 -4.07 -10.30
CA LEU A 188 -7.80 -3.44 -9.20
C LEU A 188 -7.84 -1.91 -9.29
N SER A 189 -7.30 -1.30 -10.35
CA SER A 189 -7.27 0.16 -10.54
C SER A 189 -8.67 0.81 -10.52
N GLY A 190 -9.71 0.07 -10.91
CA GLY A 190 -11.10 0.55 -10.85
C GLY A 190 -11.72 0.54 -9.44
N LEU A 191 -11.07 -0.08 -8.46
CA LEU A 191 -11.54 -0.19 -7.08
C LEU A 191 -10.67 0.55 -6.07
N ILE A 192 -9.40 0.79 -6.40
CA ILE A 192 -8.40 1.35 -5.49
C ILE A 192 -7.94 2.72 -5.98
N GLU A 193 -8.17 3.73 -5.17
CA GLU A 193 -7.60 5.07 -5.33
C GLU A 193 -6.42 5.25 -4.35
N ILE A 194 -5.22 5.44 -4.88
CA ILE A 194 -4.00 5.64 -4.09
C ILE A 194 -3.68 7.15 -4.00
N ARG A 195 -3.59 7.68 -2.78
CA ARG A 195 -3.34 9.10 -2.49
C ARG A 195 -1.95 9.30 -1.89
N PRO A 196 -1.04 10.05 -2.55
CA PRO A 196 0.31 10.32 -2.06
C PRO A 196 0.33 11.47 -1.04
N LYS A 197 -0.47 11.36 0.01
CA LYS A 197 -0.71 12.43 0.99
C LYS A 197 -0.52 11.88 2.41
N VAL A 198 -0.01 12.73 3.31
CA VAL A 198 -0.02 12.44 4.75
C VAL A 198 -1.40 12.79 5.31
N VAL A 199 -1.96 11.93 6.15
CA VAL A 199 -3.20 12.26 6.88
C VAL A 199 -2.83 12.87 8.23
N SER A 200 -3.40 14.04 8.53
CA SER A 200 -3.09 14.82 9.74
C SER A 200 -4.27 15.71 10.12
N HIS A 201 -4.27 16.27 11.32
CA HIS A 201 -5.22 17.30 11.75
C HIS A 201 -4.97 18.68 11.10
N GLU A 202 -3.77 18.90 10.56
CA GLU A 202 -3.41 20.14 9.85
C GLU A 202 -3.63 19.96 8.34
N ARG A 203 -4.39 20.86 7.71
CA ARG A 203 -4.63 20.84 6.25
C ARG A 203 -3.55 21.62 5.50
N GLY A 204 -2.97 21.02 4.46
CA GLY A 204 -2.09 21.71 3.51
C GLY A 204 -0.70 22.05 4.07
N LYS A 205 -0.35 21.51 5.24
CA LYS A 205 1.00 21.64 5.80
C LYS A 205 1.92 20.69 5.08
N THR A 206 3.11 21.17 4.72
CA THR A 206 4.17 20.29 4.24
C THR A 206 4.74 19.55 5.44
N MET A 207 4.54 18.24 5.46
CA MET A 207 5.07 17.35 6.48
C MET A 207 6.39 16.77 5.98
N LYS A 208 7.41 16.82 6.84
CA LYS A 208 8.66 16.13 6.60
C LYS A 208 8.51 14.69 7.09
N MET A 209 8.74 13.74 6.20
CA MET A 209 8.84 12.33 6.57
C MET A 209 10.26 11.85 6.39
N VAL A 210 10.67 10.96 7.30
CA VAL A 210 11.98 10.32 7.24
C VAL A 210 11.77 8.85 6.93
N VAL A 211 12.36 8.39 5.84
CA VAL A 211 12.25 7.02 5.34
C VAL A 211 13.59 6.32 5.53
N PRO A 212 13.67 5.23 6.30
CA PRO A 212 14.88 4.44 6.42
C PRO A 212 15.26 3.81 5.06
N SER A 213 16.51 3.96 4.61
CA SER A 213 16.98 3.33 3.37
C SER A 213 17.36 1.84 3.54
N LYS A 214 17.57 1.37 4.78
CA LYS A 214 17.94 0.00 5.17
C LYS A 214 17.36 -0.31 6.56
N GLY A 215 16.77 -1.50 6.78
CA GLY A 215 16.23 -1.90 8.09
C GLY A 215 14.71 -2.07 8.10
N ILE A 216 13.99 -1.77 9.19
CA ILE A 216 12.53 -1.84 9.21
C ILE A 216 11.95 -0.78 8.28
N TRP A 217 11.58 -1.16 7.05
CA TRP A 217 10.95 -0.22 6.13
C TRP A 217 9.58 0.24 6.65
N GLY A 218 8.89 -0.57 7.47
CA GLY A 218 7.65 -0.20 8.18
C GLY A 218 7.73 1.09 9.02
N THR A 219 8.89 1.41 9.62
CA THR A 219 9.04 2.55 10.56
C THR A 219 9.13 3.94 9.92
N ALA A 220 8.75 4.11 8.65
CA ALA A 220 8.73 5.43 8.03
C ALA A 220 7.78 6.35 8.79
N GLY A 221 8.34 7.38 9.43
CA GLY A 221 7.61 8.25 10.36
C GLY A 221 7.75 9.71 9.98
N ILE A 222 6.79 10.51 10.41
CA ILE A 222 6.91 11.98 10.40
C ILE A 222 8.08 12.35 11.30
N ASP A 223 8.95 13.26 10.84
CA ASP A 223 10.15 13.72 11.57
C ASP A 223 11.08 12.61 12.11
N GLY A 224 11.00 11.38 11.56
CA GLY A 224 11.78 10.24 12.03
C GLY A 224 11.35 9.72 13.40
N LEU A 225 10.11 9.98 13.79
CA LEU A 225 9.58 9.70 15.12
C LEU A 225 9.67 8.20 15.52
N ASN A 226 9.63 7.28 14.55
CA ASN A 226 9.69 5.81 14.79
C ASN A 226 11.03 5.18 14.47
N ILE A 227 12.01 5.97 14.03
CA ILE A 227 13.32 5.44 13.65
C ILE A 227 14.14 5.23 14.91
N ASP A 228 14.53 3.98 15.17
CA ASP A 228 15.53 3.69 16.19
C ASP A 228 16.87 4.33 15.77
N ARG A 229 17.31 5.34 16.53
CA ARG A 229 18.57 6.07 16.29
C ARG A 229 19.81 5.17 16.39
N ALA A 230 19.67 3.94 16.89
CA ALA A 230 20.74 2.95 16.90
C ALA A 230 21.00 2.30 15.53
N ILE A 231 20.14 2.53 14.53
CA ILE A 231 20.31 2.00 13.18
C ILE A 231 21.04 3.03 12.31
N GLU A 232 22.30 2.75 11.96
CA GLU A 232 23.06 3.47 10.92
C GLU A 232 22.46 3.22 9.52
N ALA A 233 21.23 3.67 9.29
CA ALA A 233 20.62 3.68 7.96
C ALA A 233 20.78 5.06 7.33
N SER A 234 21.02 5.13 6.01
CA SER A 234 20.84 6.41 5.32
C SER A 234 19.35 6.78 5.40
N MET A 235 19.06 8.04 5.66
CA MET A 235 17.70 8.54 5.78
C MET A 235 17.36 9.35 4.53
N GLU A 236 16.24 9.05 3.88
CA GLU A 236 15.69 9.90 2.83
C GLU A 236 14.61 10.78 3.45
N GLU A 237 14.77 12.10 3.35
CA GLU A 237 13.72 13.05 3.72
C GLU A 237 12.82 13.32 2.53
N ILE A 238 11.50 13.17 2.72
CA ILE A 238 10.50 13.55 1.72
C ILE A 238 9.53 14.57 2.30
N ASN A 239 9.14 15.54 1.47
CA ASN A 239 8.15 16.55 1.81
C ASN A 239 6.82 16.18 1.18
N VAL A 240 5.78 16.02 2.00
CA VAL A 240 4.47 15.55 1.54
C VAL A 240 3.38 16.47 2.10
N PRO A 241 2.41 16.91 1.27
CA PRO A 241 1.30 17.70 1.77
C PRO A 241 0.40 16.87 2.70
N SER A 242 -0.04 17.48 3.78
CA SER A 242 -1.03 16.90 4.69
C SER A 242 -2.47 17.20 4.26
N VAL A 243 -3.37 16.27 4.56
CA VAL A 243 -4.82 16.43 4.44
C VAL A 243 -5.53 15.93 5.68
N ARG A 244 -6.71 16.48 5.94
CA ARG A 244 -7.65 15.96 6.93
C ARG A 244 -8.61 14.99 6.26
N LEU A 245 -8.94 13.88 6.91
CA LEU A 245 -9.90 12.92 6.34
C LEU A 245 -11.27 13.55 6.16
N GLU A 246 -11.71 14.39 7.09
CA GLU A 246 -13.01 15.07 7.00
C GLU A 246 -13.14 15.98 5.76
N ASP A 247 -12.02 16.46 5.21
CA ASP A 247 -12.01 17.28 4.00
C ASP A 247 -12.17 16.42 2.73
N GLU A 248 -11.68 15.18 2.74
CA GLU A 248 -11.51 14.33 1.56
C GLU A 248 -12.54 13.19 1.45
N ILE A 249 -13.13 12.76 2.57
CA ILE A 249 -14.12 11.69 2.62
C ILE A 249 -15.52 12.29 2.78
N LYS A 250 -16.43 11.94 1.86
CA LYS A 250 -17.80 12.49 1.76
C LYS A 250 -18.89 11.42 1.65
N GLU A 251 -18.53 10.16 1.89
CA GLU A 251 -19.40 8.99 1.82
C GLU A 251 -19.17 8.08 3.04
N ASP A 252 -20.12 7.21 3.34
CA ASP A 252 -20.03 6.29 4.49
C ASP A 252 -18.88 5.29 4.32
N VAL A 253 -18.07 5.16 5.37
CA VAL A 253 -16.91 4.27 5.45
C VAL A 253 -17.28 3.06 6.30
N LEU A 254 -17.23 1.87 5.69
CA LEU A 254 -17.48 0.61 6.38
C LEU A 254 -16.40 0.31 7.42
N LEU A 255 -15.15 0.52 7.04
CA LEU A 255 -13.99 0.28 7.88
C LEU A 255 -12.88 1.27 7.54
N MET A 256 -12.29 1.87 8.57
CA MET A 256 -11.08 2.69 8.47
C MET A 256 -9.93 1.96 9.17
N LYS A 257 -8.83 1.71 8.46
CA LYS A 257 -7.56 1.28 9.04
C LYS A 257 -6.67 2.50 9.27
N VAL A 258 -6.06 2.60 10.45
CA VAL A 258 -5.08 3.64 10.77
C VAL A 258 -3.86 3.00 11.40
N ASP A 259 -2.77 2.97 10.67
CA ASP A 259 -1.48 2.59 11.24
C ASP A 259 -0.45 3.41 10.49
N VAL A 260 0.01 4.45 11.19
CA VAL A 260 0.89 5.51 10.70
C VAL A 260 2.05 5.71 11.66
N GLU A 261 2.34 4.65 12.44
CA GLU A 261 3.46 4.56 13.34
C GLU A 261 3.49 5.74 14.33
N GLY A 262 2.52 5.84 15.24
CA GLY A 262 2.55 6.83 16.34
C GLY A 262 1.98 8.22 16.00
N TRP A 263 1.49 8.44 14.78
CA TRP A 263 0.77 9.67 14.38
C TRP A 263 -0.76 9.51 14.38
N GLU A 264 -1.28 8.45 14.99
CA GLU A 264 -2.70 8.09 14.94
C GLU A 264 -3.59 9.17 15.54
N TRP A 265 -3.17 9.78 16.65
CA TRP A 265 -3.92 10.86 17.32
C TRP A 265 -4.27 12.00 16.36
N SER A 266 -3.33 12.35 15.47
CA SER A 266 -3.47 13.42 14.50
C SER A 266 -4.40 13.01 13.36
N VAL A 267 -4.34 11.76 12.91
CA VAL A 267 -5.29 11.19 11.95
C VAL A 267 -6.71 11.25 12.51
N ILE A 268 -6.90 10.79 13.76
CA ILE A 268 -8.20 10.77 14.43
C ILE A 268 -8.73 12.18 14.66
N GLN A 269 -7.87 13.14 15.01
CA GLN A 269 -8.28 14.54 15.12
C GLN A 269 -8.65 15.14 13.76
N GLY A 270 -7.95 14.81 12.67
CA GLY A 270 -8.32 15.19 11.30
C GLY A 270 -9.56 14.46 10.75
N ALA A 271 -10.12 13.52 11.50
CA ALA A 271 -11.34 12.79 11.17
C ALA A 271 -12.51 13.15 12.12
N GLU A 272 -12.35 14.14 12.99
CA GLU A 272 -13.30 14.43 14.08
C GLU A 272 -14.76 14.53 13.61
N GLY A 273 -15.00 15.26 12.50
CA GLY A 273 -16.34 15.41 11.92
C GLY A 273 -16.92 14.09 11.40
N LEU A 274 -16.09 13.21 10.85
CA LEU A 274 -16.54 11.89 10.35
C LEU A 274 -16.94 10.97 11.52
N LEU A 275 -16.16 11.00 12.60
CA LEU A 275 -16.36 10.17 13.77
C LEU A 275 -17.59 10.61 14.58
N LYS A 276 -17.75 11.92 14.83
CA LYS A 276 -18.92 12.46 15.53
C LYS A 276 -20.23 12.17 14.81
N ASN A 277 -20.22 12.16 13.49
CA ASN A 277 -21.39 11.92 12.66
C ASN A 277 -21.57 10.45 12.27
N HIS A 278 -20.75 9.54 12.82
CA HIS A 278 -20.78 8.10 12.51
C HIS A 278 -20.70 7.77 11.01
N VAL A 279 -19.99 8.60 10.24
CA VAL A 279 -19.68 8.32 8.83
C VAL A 279 -18.75 7.11 8.73
N VAL A 280 -17.89 6.91 9.72
CA VAL A 280 -17.01 5.73 9.81
C VAL A 280 -17.64 4.71 10.75
N GLU A 281 -17.99 3.54 10.24
CA GLU A 281 -18.69 2.55 11.05
C GLU A 281 -17.73 1.77 11.98
N ASN A 282 -16.61 1.30 11.44
CA ASN A 282 -15.63 0.51 12.18
C ASN A 282 -14.22 1.08 12.01
N ILE A 283 -13.37 0.89 13.02
CA ILE A 283 -11.99 1.36 13.02
C ILE A 283 -11.09 0.24 13.51
N ILE A 284 -10.02 -0.04 12.78
CA ILE A 284 -8.89 -0.83 13.24
C ILE A 284 -7.68 0.09 13.24
N MET A 285 -6.97 0.16 14.35
CA MET A 285 -5.88 1.10 14.52
C MET A 285 -4.75 0.46 15.30
N GLU A 286 -3.52 0.65 14.84
CA GLU A 286 -2.36 0.34 15.66
C GLU A 286 -2.22 1.41 16.74
N TYR A 287 -2.07 0.98 17.99
CA TYR A 287 -1.74 1.89 19.07
C TYR A 287 -0.23 1.80 19.34
N SER A 288 0.49 2.84 18.94
CA SER A 288 1.95 2.94 19.08
C SER A 288 2.33 3.99 20.16
N PRO A 289 2.20 3.66 21.45
CA PRO A 289 2.53 4.57 22.55
C PRO A 289 4.04 4.78 22.64
N GLY A 290 4.47 5.90 23.22
CA GLY A 290 5.89 6.17 23.45
C GLY A 290 6.56 6.98 22.35
N VAL A 291 5.89 7.24 21.23
CA VAL A 291 6.48 7.99 20.11
C VAL A 291 6.66 9.47 20.46
N PRO A 292 5.63 10.22 20.95
CA PRO A 292 5.84 11.55 21.52
C PRO A 292 6.85 11.58 22.69
N GLU A 293 6.85 10.53 23.52
CA GLU A 293 7.70 10.38 24.72
C GLU A 293 9.18 10.25 24.37
N ARG A 294 9.53 9.47 23.33
CA ARG A 294 10.90 9.30 22.84
C ARG A 294 11.50 10.58 22.24
N HIS A 295 10.66 11.56 21.90
CA HIS A 295 11.07 12.82 21.28
C HIS A 295 10.73 14.06 22.12
N PHE A 296 10.39 13.87 23.40
CA PHE A 296 10.12 14.95 24.36
C PHE A 296 9.02 15.94 23.91
N ARG A 297 8.02 15.46 23.16
CA ARG A 297 6.85 16.27 22.75
C ARG A 297 5.78 16.24 23.84
N TRP A 298 6.08 16.86 24.97
CA TRP A 298 5.26 16.82 26.19
C TRP A 298 3.81 17.28 25.99
N ASP A 299 3.58 18.25 25.10
CA ASP A 299 2.22 18.75 24.78
C ASP A 299 1.36 17.70 24.06
N GLU A 300 1.99 16.76 23.36
CA GLU A 300 1.30 15.71 22.58
C GLU A 300 1.22 14.37 23.30
N MET A 301 1.95 14.20 24.41
CA MET A 301 1.91 12.98 25.22
C MET A 301 0.51 12.66 25.73
N ALA A 302 -0.30 13.67 26.04
CA ALA A 302 -1.68 13.47 26.46
C ALA A 302 -2.59 13.10 25.27
N ALA A 303 -2.25 13.48 24.04
CA ALA A 303 -3.13 13.34 22.89
C ALA A 303 -3.40 11.86 22.54
N THR A 304 -2.37 11.01 22.60
CA THR A 304 -2.46 9.58 22.25
C THR A 304 -3.37 8.78 23.20
N PRO A 305 -3.22 8.83 24.55
CA PRO A 305 -4.19 8.21 25.45
C PRO A 305 -5.54 8.94 25.46
N GLN A 306 -5.59 10.27 25.29
CA GLN A 306 -6.85 11.02 25.24
C GLN A 306 -7.67 10.66 24.00
N MET A 307 -7.04 10.36 22.86
CA MET A 307 -7.70 9.83 21.67
C MET A 307 -8.50 8.57 22.02
N LEU A 308 -7.93 7.65 22.79
CA LEU A 308 -8.61 6.43 23.23
C LEU A 308 -9.82 6.73 24.13
N VAL A 309 -9.67 7.68 25.06
CA VAL A 309 -10.80 8.11 25.90
C VAL A 309 -11.90 8.77 25.05
N ASN A 310 -11.53 9.56 24.04
CA ASN A 310 -12.46 10.26 23.17
C ASN A 310 -13.29 9.31 22.29
N PHE A 311 -12.74 8.16 21.86
CA PHE A 311 -13.53 7.16 21.14
C PHE A 311 -14.79 6.75 21.91
N ILE A 312 -14.67 6.52 23.22
CA ILE A 312 -15.82 6.17 24.06
C ILE A 312 -16.65 7.41 24.39
N THR A 313 -16.00 8.43 24.96
CA THR A 313 -16.70 9.53 25.64
C THR A 313 -17.26 10.59 24.70
N LYS A 314 -16.60 10.81 23.56
CA LYS A 314 -16.90 11.89 22.62
C LYS A 314 -17.52 11.38 21.32
N TYR A 315 -17.09 10.21 20.86
CA TYR A 315 -17.50 9.65 19.57
C TYR A 315 -18.45 8.44 19.70
N GLY A 316 -18.64 7.89 20.91
CA GLY A 316 -19.60 6.81 21.16
C GLY A 316 -19.22 5.43 20.61
N TYR A 317 -17.94 5.20 20.26
CA TYR A 317 -17.40 3.90 19.85
C TYR A 317 -17.19 2.98 21.06
N ARG A 318 -17.09 1.68 20.79
CA ARG A 318 -16.78 0.64 21.77
C ARG A 318 -15.54 -0.11 21.33
N TYR A 319 -14.69 -0.48 22.29
CA TYR A 319 -13.60 -1.40 22.04
C TYR A 319 -14.14 -2.83 21.95
N GLY A 320 -13.65 -3.58 20.97
CA GLY A 320 -14.02 -4.97 20.70
C GLY A 320 -12.80 -5.85 20.56
#